data_AF-A0A350UXH1-F1
#
_entry.id   AF-A0A350UXH1-F1
#
_cell.length_a   1.000
_cell.length_b   1.000
_cell.length_c   1.000
_cell.angle_alpha   90.00
_cell.angle_beta   90.00
_cell.angle_gamma   90.00
#
_symmetry.space_group_name_H-M   'P 1'
#
loop_
_entity.id
_entity.type
_entity.pdbx_description
1 polymer ?
#
loop_
_entity_poly.entity_id
_entity_poly.type
_entity_poly.pdbx_seq_one_letter_code
_entity_poly.pdbx_strand_id
1 'polypeptide(L)'
;FVEMFVGVGASRVRDLFEQGKKNSPCIIFIDEIDAVGRHRGAGLGGGHDEREQTLNQLLVEMDGFENNEGVILIAATNRPDVLDPALLRPGRFDRQVVVNRPDVKGREGVLKVHTATVPLTEDVDLKTIAKGTPGFTGADLANLVNEAALLAARDDKKCVGNDDFENAKDKVLMGVERRSLVITEKEKHTTAYHEAGHALVAMKIPGTDPIHKVTIIPRGRALGVTQQLPEDERHTYPKSYLYNNLAIFMGGRVAEEICLGQVTTGAGNDIERATEMARKMVC
;
A
#
# COMPACT_ATOMS: atom_id res chain seq x y z
N PHE A 1 -2.86 3.72 24.11
CA PHE A 1 -2.16 3.22 25.32
C PHE A 1 -1.46 4.31 26.16
N VAL A 2 -1.58 5.61 25.82
CA VAL A 2 -0.96 6.70 26.61
C VAL A 2 -2.08 7.50 27.28
N GLU A 3 -2.19 7.41 28.59
CA GLU A 3 -3.20 8.12 29.41
C GLU A 3 -2.54 9.23 30.24
N MET A 4 -3.35 10.14 30.80
CA MET A 4 -2.87 11.29 31.59
C MET A 4 -2.26 10.93 32.97
N PHE A 5 -2.31 9.66 33.40
CA PHE A 5 -1.92 9.25 34.75
C PHE A 5 -0.66 8.38 34.76
N VAL A 6 0.36 8.86 35.47
CA VAL A 6 1.66 8.19 35.66
C VAL A 6 1.46 6.84 36.38
N GLY A 7 2.08 5.77 35.89
CA GLY A 7 2.10 4.45 36.52
C GLY A 7 0.98 3.48 36.11
N VAL A 8 -0.04 3.95 35.39
CA VAL A 8 -1.14 3.09 34.91
C VAL A 8 -0.65 2.08 33.87
N GLY A 9 0.24 2.49 32.96
CA GLY A 9 0.81 1.60 31.93
C GLY A 9 1.57 0.41 32.52
N ALA A 10 2.43 0.64 33.52
CA ALA A 10 3.16 -0.43 34.19
C ALA A 10 2.26 -1.41 34.97
N SER A 11 1.16 -0.94 35.57
CA SER A 11 0.20 -1.87 36.21
C SER A 11 -0.48 -2.77 35.17
N ARG A 12 -0.92 -2.21 34.04
CA ARG A 12 -1.58 -2.99 32.97
C ARG A 12 -0.64 -4.03 32.36
N VAL A 13 0.64 -3.72 32.24
CA VAL A 13 1.65 -4.68 31.78
C VAL A 13 1.74 -5.85 32.76
N ARG A 14 1.84 -5.60 34.07
CA ARG A 14 1.83 -6.67 35.10
C ARG A 14 0.57 -7.52 35.01
N ASP A 15 -0.59 -6.89 34.97
CA ASP A 15 -1.88 -7.59 34.89
C ASP A 15 -1.98 -8.46 33.63
N LEU A 16 -1.47 -7.97 32.48
CA LEU A 16 -1.43 -8.71 31.22
C LEU A 16 -0.60 -10.00 31.35
N PHE A 17 0.59 -9.91 31.94
CA PHE A 17 1.47 -11.06 32.10
C PHE A 17 0.97 -12.03 33.17
N GLU A 18 0.42 -11.55 34.29
CA GLU A 18 -0.24 -12.42 35.28
C GLU A 18 -1.40 -13.22 34.67
N GLN A 19 -2.22 -12.57 33.84
CA GLN A 19 -3.30 -13.25 33.13
C GLN A 19 -2.76 -14.26 32.13
N GLY A 20 -1.69 -13.93 31.40
CA GLY A 20 -1.02 -14.86 30.49
C GLY A 20 -0.52 -16.11 31.21
N LYS A 21 0.13 -15.95 32.36
CA LYS A 21 0.61 -17.07 33.20
C LYS A 21 -0.54 -17.95 33.70
N LYS A 22 -1.63 -17.35 34.19
CA LYS A 22 -2.82 -18.08 34.65
C LYS A 22 -3.51 -18.88 33.56
N ASN A 23 -3.41 -18.45 32.30
CA ASN A 23 -4.05 -19.08 31.14
C ASN A 23 -3.07 -19.87 30.25
N SER A 24 -1.90 -20.24 30.77
CA SER A 24 -0.92 -21.02 30.01
C SER A 24 -1.48 -22.42 29.63
N PRO A 25 -1.24 -22.91 28.40
CA PRO A 25 -0.47 -22.27 27.33
C PRO A 25 -1.27 -21.21 26.56
N CYS A 26 -0.68 -20.04 26.33
CA CYS A 26 -1.33 -18.93 25.62
C CYS A 26 -0.38 -18.13 24.73
N ILE A 27 -0.96 -17.28 23.88
CA ILE A 27 -0.25 -16.29 23.07
C ILE A 27 -0.67 -14.90 23.54
N ILE A 28 0.30 -14.06 23.87
CA ILE A 28 0.10 -12.63 24.11
C ILE A 28 0.50 -11.88 22.84
N PHE A 29 -0.44 -11.13 22.26
CA PHE A 29 -0.18 -10.31 21.07
C PHE A 29 -0.20 -8.81 21.43
N ILE A 30 0.89 -8.11 21.11
CA ILE A 30 1.03 -6.66 21.29
C ILE A 30 1.14 -6.00 19.91
N ASP A 31 0.05 -5.40 19.46
CA ASP A 31 0.07 -4.57 18.26
C ASP A 31 0.68 -3.19 18.55
N GLU A 32 1.22 -2.54 17.52
CA GLU A 32 1.85 -1.22 17.58
C GLU A 32 2.83 -1.06 18.76
N ILE A 33 3.76 -2.02 18.93
CA ILE A 33 4.69 -2.00 20.07
C ILE A 33 5.55 -0.74 20.11
N ASP A 34 5.75 -0.02 19.00
CA ASP A 34 6.47 1.26 18.99
C ASP A 34 5.75 2.40 19.75
N ALA A 35 4.49 2.22 20.15
CA ALA A 35 3.81 3.13 21.05
C ALA A 35 4.44 3.13 22.47
N VAL A 36 4.92 1.96 22.92
CA VAL A 36 5.50 1.76 24.26
C VAL A 36 7.00 1.44 24.22
N GLY A 37 7.49 0.94 23.09
CA GLY A 37 8.84 0.41 22.92
C GLY A 37 9.84 1.34 22.24
N ARG A 38 9.53 2.65 22.12
CA ARG A 38 10.42 3.59 21.44
C ARG A 38 11.67 3.92 22.24
N HIS A 39 12.81 3.95 21.55
CA HIS A 39 14.07 4.46 22.08
C HIS A 39 13.98 5.98 22.34
N ARG A 40 14.72 6.47 23.34
CA ARG A 40 14.77 7.89 23.73
C ARG A 40 15.07 8.82 22.55
N GLY A 41 14.43 10.00 22.57
CA GLY A 41 14.94 11.23 21.96
C GLY A 41 15.16 12.28 23.05
N ALA A 42 16.15 13.17 22.91
CA ALA A 42 16.53 14.18 23.90
C ALA A 42 15.48 15.32 24.04
N GLY A 43 14.25 15.00 24.37
CA GLY A 43 13.16 15.96 24.61
C GLY A 43 12.93 16.19 26.10
N LEU A 44 13.20 17.41 26.59
CA LEU A 44 12.82 17.83 27.93
C LEU A 44 11.29 17.94 28.05
N GLY A 45 10.63 16.97 28.68
CA GLY A 45 9.20 17.05 29.01
C GLY A 45 8.66 15.80 29.71
N GLY A 46 7.91 15.98 30.80
CA GLY A 46 7.44 14.92 31.73
C GLY A 46 6.46 13.87 31.20
N GLY A 47 6.19 13.81 29.88
CA GLY A 47 5.52 12.66 29.25
C GLY A 47 6.45 11.45 29.02
N HIS A 48 7.75 11.63 29.30
CA HIS A 48 8.77 10.61 29.13
C HIS A 48 8.72 9.52 30.22
N ASP A 49 8.36 9.89 31.45
CA ASP A 49 8.45 9.02 32.62
C ASP A 49 7.44 7.86 32.58
N GLU A 50 6.22 8.09 32.09
CA GLU A 50 5.17 7.05 32.02
C GLU A 50 5.49 5.98 30.96
N ARG A 51 6.00 6.39 29.80
CA ARG A 51 6.42 5.47 28.74
C ARG A 51 7.63 4.66 29.16
N GLU A 52 8.62 5.31 29.78
CA GLU A 52 9.82 4.64 30.27
C GLU A 52 9.51 3.64 31.39
N GLN A 53 8.62 4.00 32.32
CA GLN A 53 8.16 3.07 33.35
C GLN A 53 7.42 1.87 32.76
N THR A 54 6.58 2.09 31.76
CA THR A 54 5.82 1.03 31.07
C THR A 54 6.74 0.11 30.28
N LEU A 55 7.72 0.66 29.55
CA LEU A 55 8.74 -0.10 28.83
C LEU A 55 9.59 -0.94 29.79
N ASN A 56 10.09 -0.34 30.87
CA ASN A 56 10.90 -1.06 31.84
C ASN A 56 10.11 -2.18 32.51
N GLN A 57 8.82 -1.97 32.82
CA GLN A 57 7.98 -3.05 33.33
C GLN A 57 7.84 -4.18 32.30
N LEU A 58 7.63 -3.86 31.03
CA LEU A 58 7.57 -4.87 29.96
C LEU A 58 8.86 -5.69 29.90
N LEU A 59 10.03 -5.05 30.00
CA LEU A 59 11.32 -5.74 30.02
C LEU A 59 11.48 -6.64 31.25
N VAL A 60 11.05 -6.19 32.43
CA VAL A 60 11.10 -6.98 33.67
C VAL A 60 10.20 -8.21 33.59
N GLU A 61 8.97 -8.05 33.09
CA GLU A 61 8.06 -9.19 32.92
C GLU A 61 8.60 -10.20 31.91
N MET A 62 9.20 -9.73 30.81
CA MET A 62 9.82 -10.60 29.80
C MET A 62 11.03 -11.37 30.34
N ASP A 63 11.89 -10.74 31.13
CA ASP A 63 13.03 -11.40 31.79
C ASP A 63 12.58 -12.37 32.90
N GLY A 64 11.36 -12.17 33.43
CA GLY A 64 10.72 -13.01 34.44
C GLY A 64 10.04 -14.28 33.89
N PHE A 65 10.13 -14.55 32.59
CA PHE A 65 9.69 -15.82 32.01
C PHE A 65 10.78 -16.88 32.08
N GLU A 66 10.50 -17.97 32.79
CA GLU A 66 11.25 -19.20 32.58
C GLU A 66 10.79 -19.85 31.26
N ASN A 67 11.73 -20.41 30.49
CA ASN A 67 11.50 -21.02 29.16
C ASN A 67 10.40 -22.13 29.12
N ASN A 68 9.84 -22.52 30.26
CA ASN A 68 8.91 -23.63 30.41
C ASN A 68 7.48 -23.22 30.80
N GLU A 69 7.17 -21.91 30.87
CA GLU A 69 5.83 -21.41 31.25
C GLU A 69 4.79 -21.49 30.12
N GLY A 70 5.14 -21.92 28.89
CA GLY A 70 4.17 -22.15 27.81
C GLY A 70 3.48 -20.90 27.26
N VAL A 71 3.99 -19.71 27.56
CA VAL A 71 3.49 -18.42 27.07
C VAL A 71 4.36 -17.93 25.92
N ILE A 72 3.73 -17.59 24.79
CA ILE A 72 4.43 -17.04 23.62
C ILE A 72 4.06 -15.56 23.46
N LEU A 73 5.06 -14.69 23.39
CA LEU A 73 4.86 -13.27 23.13
C LEU A 73 5.09 -12.95 21.66
N ILE A 74 4.11 -12.30 21.01
CA ILE A 74 4.19 -11.83 19.63
C ILE A 74 3.92 -10.32 19.63
N ALA A 75 4.70 -9.56 18.89
CA ALA A 75 4.49 -8.13 18.72
C ALA A 75 4.55 -7.71 17.25
N ALA A 76 3.81 -6.64 16.90
CA ALA A 76 3.80 -6.06 15.58
C ALA A 76 4.21 -4.57 15.63
N THR A 77 4.98 -4.12 14.63
CA THR A 77 5.28 -2.69 14.42
C THR A 77 5.56 -2.42 12.95
N ASN A 78 5.24 -1.20 12.52
CA ASN A 78 5.63 -0.65 11.22
C ASN A 78 6.97 0.10 11.28
N ARG A 79 7.54 0.28 12.48
CA ARG A 79 8.74 1.09 12.73
C ARG A 79 9.76 0.34 13.61
N PRO A 80 10.37 -0.73 13.10
CA PRO A 80 11.39 -1.47 13.87
C PRO A 80 12.62 -0.60 14.19
N ASP A 81 12.89 0.42 13.39
CA ASP A 81 14.02 1.36 13.51
C ASP A 81 13.97 2.23 14.78
N VAL A 82 12.78 2.49 15.32
CA VAL A 82 12.62 3.32 16.52
C VAL A 82 12.52 2.54 17.80
N LEU A 83 12.53 1.20 17.74
CA LEU A 83 12.41 0.37 18.94
C LEU A 83 13.67 0.43 19.79
N ASP A 84 13.50 0.36 21.11
CA ASP A 84 14.60 0.22 22.05
C ASP A 84 15.34 -1.10 21.78
N PRO A 85 16.66 -1.08 21.51
CA PRO A 85 17.44 -2.29 21.29
C PRO A 85 17.36 -3.30 22.44
N ALA A 86 17.00 -2.87 23.65
CA ALA A 86 16.76 -3.74 24.79
C ALA A 86 15.61 -4.73 24.53
N LEU A 87 14.56 -4.36 23.79
CA LEU A 87 13.46 -5.26 23.43
C LEU A 87 13.91 -6.41 22.52
N LEU A 88 14.93 -6.16 21.69
CA LEU A 88 15.41 -7.07 20.65
C LEU A 88 16.55 -8.01 21.12
N ARG A 89 16.87 -8.01 22.41
CA ARG A 89 17.94 -8.85 22.97
C ARG A 89 17.46 -10.31 23.11
N PRO A 90 18.40 -11.29 23.09
CA PRO A 90 18.08 -12.69 23.37
C PRO A 90 17.33 -12.86 24.70
N GLY A 91 16.31 -13.72 24.71
CA GLY A 91 15.39 -13.89 25.86
C GLY A 91 14.18 -12.96 25.87
N ARG A 92 14.10 -12.03 24.90
CA ARG A 92 12.97 -11.09 24.73
C ARG A 92 12.33 -11.29 23.35
N PHE A 93 12.28 -10.26 22.51
CA PHE A 93 11.93 -10.41 21.09
C PHE A 93 13.17 -10.81 20.28
N ASP A 94 13.62 -12.04 20.48
CA ASP A 94 14.82 -12.59 19.84
C ASP A 94 14.58 -13.05 18.38
N ARG A 95 13.32 -13.30 18.01
CA ARG A 95 12.87 -13.67 16.67
C ARG A 95 12.23 -12.47 15.97
N GLN A 96 12.79 -12.09 14.83
CA GLN A 96 12.23 -11.06 13.95
C GLN A 96 11.77 -11.70 12.64
N VAL A 97 10.49 -11.50 12.32
CA VAL A 97 9.89 -11.98 11.07
C VAL A 97 9.39 -10.77 10.30
N VAL A 98 10.00 -10.51 9.14
CA VAL A 98 9.60 -9.40 8.28
C VAL A 98 8.49 -9.86 7.34
N VAL A 99 7.31 -9.25 7.47
CA VAL A 99 6.19 -9.47 6.55
C VAL A 99 6.22 -8.39 5.48
N ASN A 100 6.83 -8.71 4.34
CA ASN A 100 6.90 -7.81 3.20
C ASN A 100 5.56 -7.74 2.44
N ARG A 101 5.43 -6.74 1.56
CA ARG A 101 4.32 -6.67 0.61
C ARG A 101 4.28 -7.95 -0.25
N PRO A 102 3.08 -8.46 -0.56
CA PRO A 102 2.94 -9.68 -1.36
C PRO A 102 3.43 -9.47 -2.80
N ASP A 103 4.14 -10.47 -3.33
CA ASP A 103 4.43 -10.61 -4.76
C ASP A 103 3.17 -10.98 -5.55
N VAL A 104 3.26 -11.08 -6.88
CA VAL A 104 2.10 -11.44 -7.73
C VAL A 104 1.38 -12.70 -7.25
N LYS A 105 2.11 -13.75 -6.86
CA LYS A 105 1.52 -15.01 -6.37
C LYS A 105 0.87 -14.85 -5.00
N GLY A 106 1.51 -14.09 -4.10
CA GLY A 106 0.97 -13.73 -2.80
C GLY A 106 -0.31 -12.93 -2.94
N ARG A 107 -0.37 -11.97 -3.88
CA ARG A 107 -1.58 -11.20 -4.17
C ARG A 107 -2.70 -12.08 -4.72
N GLU A 108 -2.39 -13.00 -5.62
CA GLU A 108 -3.35 -14.01 -6.10
C GLU A 108 -3.88 -14.87 -4.93
N GLY A 109 -3.01 -15.28 -4.00
CA GLY A 109 -3.40 -16.02 -2.80
C GLY A 109 -4.31 -15.23 -1.86
N VAL A 110 -3.98 -13.96 -1.61
CA VAL A 110 -4.78 -13.04 -0.80
C VAL A 110 -6.15 -12.80 -1.45
N LEU A 111 -6.19 -12.57 -2.77
CA LEU A 111 -7.43 -12.45 -3.51
C LEU A 111 -8.30 -13.70 -3.36
N LYS A 112 -7.73 -14.91 -3.50
CA LYS A 112 -8.46 -16.17 -3.30
C LYS A 112 -9.10 -16.26 -1.92
N VAL A 113 -8.40 -15.81 -0.86
CA VAL A 113 -8.95 -15.79 0.50
C VAL A 113 -10.13 -14.83 0.59
N HIS A 114 -10.00 -13.60 0.08
CA HIS A 114 -11.04 -12.59 0.18
C HIS A 114 -12.22 -12.80 -0.78
N THR A 115 -12.03 -13.54 -1.88
CA THR A 115 -13.11 -13.91 -2.79
C THR A 115 -13.81 -15.21 -2.41
N ALA A 116 -13.32 -15.97 -1.43
CA ALA A 116 -13.88 -17.27 -1.06
C ALA A 116 -15.36 -17.22 -0.67
N THR A 117 -15.81 -16.09 -0.10
CA THR A 117 -17.20 -15.88 0.32
C THR A 117 -17.99 -15.00 -0.65
N VAL A 118 -17.40 -14.59 -1.77
CA VAL A 118 -18.02 -13.67 -2.74
C VAL A 118 -18.42 -14.46 -3.98
N PRO A 119 -19.69 -14.40 -4.43
CA PRO A 119 -20.10 -15.10 -5.65
C PRO A 119 -19.45 -14.43 -6.87
N LEU A 120 -18.52 -15.13 -7.52
CA LEU A 120 -17.84 -14.67 -8.73
C LEU A 120 -18.48 -15.26 -9.98
N THR A 121 -18.39 -14.56 -11.11
CA THR A 121 -18.66 -15.16 -12.42
C THR A 121 -17.49 -16.05 -12.86
N GLU A 122 -17.75 -17.03 -13.75
CA GLU A 122 -16.74 -18.02 -14.18
C GLU A 122 -15.56 -17.41 -14.94
N ASP A 123 -15.72 -16.21 -15.50
CA ASP A 123 -14.72 -15.50 -16.28
C ASP A 123 -13.70 -14.72 -15.42
N VAL A 124 -13.90 -14.60 -14.11
CA VAL A 124 -13.01 -13.80 -13.25
C VAL A 124 -11.63 -14.44 -13.14
N ASP A 125 -10.62 -13.76 -13.69
CA ASP A 125 -9.23 -14.18 -13.56
C ASP A 125 -8.48 -13.38 -12.48
N LEU A 126 -8.40 -13.96 -11.29
CA LEU A 126 -7.67 -13.38 -10.16
C LEU A 126 -6.17 -13.18 -10.45
N LYS A 127 -5.59 -13.94 -11.37
CA LYS A 127 -4.18 -13.78 -11.75
C LYS A 127 -3.97 -12.47 -12.51
N THR A 128 -4.87 -12.13 -13.42
CA THR A 128 -4.84 -10.85 -14.15
C THR A 128 -5.08 -9.67 -13.19
N ILE A 129 -6.01 -9.81 -12.23
CA ILE A 129 -6.24 -8.79 -11.19
C ILE A 129 -4.99 -8.61 -10.31
N ALA A 130 -4.32 -9.69 -9.92
CA ALA A 130 -3.08 -9.65 -9.13
C ALA A 130 -1.95 -8.92 -9.89
N LYS A 131 -1.81 -9.14 -11.20
CA LYS A 131 -0.87 -8.38 -12.04
C LYS A 131 -1.22 -6.90 -12.13
N GLY A 132 -2.52 -6.58 -12.16
CA GLY A 132 -3.04 -5.20 -12.23
C GLY A 132 -2.93 -4.39 -10.94
N THR A 133 -2.49 -5.01 -9.84
CA THR A 133 -2.43 -4.41 -8.50
C THR A 133 -1.01 -4.40 -7.91
N PRO A 134 0.01 -3.96 -8.67
CA PRO A 134 1.38 -3.98 -8.19
C PRO A 134 1.53 -3.11 -6.93
N GLY A 135 2.24 -3.64 -5.94
CA GLY A 135 2.49 -2.95 -4.67
C GLY A 135 1.32 -2.90 -3.69
N PHE A 136 0.17 -3.52 -4.00
CA PHE A 136 -0.96 -3.60 -3.06
C PHE A 136 -0.60 -4.45 -1.85
N THR A 137 -1.05 -3.99 -0.68
CA THR A 137 -1.00 -4.77 0.56
C THR A 137 -2.19 -5.74 0.65
N GLY A 138 -2.18 -6.62 1.64
CA GLY A 138 -3.32 -7.52 1.86
C GLY A 138 -4.63 -6.75 2.14
N ALA A 139 -4.54 -5.66 2.90
CA ALA A 139 -5.68 -4.79 3.18
C ALA A 139 -6.21 -4.10 1.92
N ASP A 140 -5.32 -3.65 1.03
CA ASP A 140 -5.72 -3.01 -0.24
C ASP A 140 -6.48 -3.99 -1.14
N LEU A 141 -6.03 -5.26 -1.20
CA LEU A 141 -6.71 -6.32 -1.96
C LEU A 141 -8.05 -6.71 -1.34
N ALA A 142 -8.13 -6.78 -0.02
CA ALA A 142 -9.40 -7.01 0.68
C ALA A 142 -10.41 -5.89 0.35
N ASN A 143 -9.94 -4.64 0.39
CA ASN A 143 -10.76 -3.49 0.04
C ASN A 143 -11.16 -3.50 -1.45
N LEU A 144 -10.27 -3.91 -2.36
CA LEU A 144 -10.58 -4.08 -3.78
C LEU A 144 -11.74 -5.07 -4.00
N VAL A 145 -11.69 -6.23 -3.35
CA VAL A 145 -12.76 -7.24 -3.45
C VAL A 145 -14.07 -6.71 -2.90
N ASN A 146 -14.03 -6.02 -1.76
CA ASN A 146 -15.21 -5.40 -1.16
C ASN A 146 -15.83 -4.34 -2.08
N GLU A 147 -15.01 -3.48 -2.68
CA GLU A 147 -15.47 -2.47 -3.63
C GLU A 147 -16.08 -3.08 -4.89
N ALA A 148 -15.51 -4.17 -5.41
CA ALA A 148 -16.08 -4.91 -6.54
C ALA A 148 -17.46 -5.49 -6.19
N ALA A 149 -17.60 -6.06 -4.99
CA ALA A 149 -18.88 -6.59 -4.51
C ALA A 149 -19.94 -5.48 -4.34
N LEU A 150 -19.56 -4.32 -3.79
CA LEU A 150 -20.45 -3.16 -3.65
C LEU A 150 -20.90 -2.61 -5.02
N LEU A 151 -20.00 -2.58 -6.01
CA LEU A 151 -20.34 -2.16 -7.37
C LEU A 151 -21.32 -3.13 -8.02
N ALA A 152 -21.08 -4.43 -7.92
CA ALA A 152 -21.98 -5.46 -8.43
C ALA A 152 -23.37 -5.37 -7.77
N ALA A 153 -23.41 -5.19 -6.44
CA ALA A 153 -24.67 -5.05 -5.70
C ALA A 153 -25.43 -3.77 -6.07
N ARG A 154 -24.73 -2.66 -6.31
CA ARG A 154 -25.34 -1.39 -6.75
C ARG A 154 -26.01 -1.52 -8.12
N ASP A 155 -25.47 -2.38 -8.98
CA ASP A 155 -26.01 -2.64 -10.31
C ASP A 155 -26.97 -3.86 -10.32
N ASP A 156 -27.48 -4.27 -9.14
CA ASP A 156 -28.38 -5.40 -8.92
C ASP A 156 -27.88 -6.76 -9.49
N LYS A 157 -26.56 -6.94 -9.60
CA LYS A 157 -25.94 -8.19 -10.07
C LYS A 157 -25.91 -9.23 -8.95
N LYS A 158 -26.10 -10.50 -9.32
CA LYS A 158 -26.01 -11.64 -8.39
C LYS A 158 -24.58 -12.14 -8.15
N CYS A 159 -23.69 -11.87 -9.10
CA CYS A 159 -22.29 -12.30 -9.08
C CYS A 159 -21.40 -11.12 -9.45
N VAL A 160 -20.20 -11.08 -8.89
CA VAL A 160 -19.15 -10.11 -9.17
C VAL A 160 -18.37 -10.55 -10.39
N GLY A 161 -18.29 -9.71 -11.41
CA GLY A 161 -17.55 -10.00 -12.65
C GLY A 161 -16.26 -9.19 -12.80
N ASN A 162 -15.54 -9.44 -13.91
CA ASN A 162 -14.29 -8.72 -14.23
C ASN A 162 -14.49 -7.20 -14.32
N ASP A 163 -15.61 -6.74 -14.88
CA ASP A 163 -15.92 -5.31 -14.99
C ASP A 163 -16.03 -4.64 -13.60
N ASP A 164 -16.56 -5.36 -12.60
CA ASP A 164 -16.69 -4.85 -11.24
C ASP A 164 -15.32 -4.73 -10.58
N PHE A 165 -14.44 -5.71 -10.79
CA PHE A 165 -13.04 -5.65 -10.35
C PHE A 165 -12.24 -4.55 -11.03
N GLU A 166 -12.40 -4.36 -12.34
CA GLU A 166 -11.72 -3.27 -13.06
C GLU A 166 -12.19 -1.90 -12.57
N ASN A 167 -13.51 -1.72 -12.35
CA ASN A 167 -14.05 -0.48 -11.80
C ASN A 167 -13.66 -0.25 -10.34
N ALA A 168 -13.59 -1.31 -9.53
CA ALA A 168 -13.11 -1.23 -8.16
C ALA A 168 -11.62 -0.86 -8.13
N LYS A 169 -10.82 -1.46 -9.00
CA LYS A 169 -9.39 -1.17 -9.16
C LYS A 169 -9.17 0.29 -9.56
N ASP A 170 -9.90 0.79 -10.55
CA ASP A 170 -9.91 2.21 -10.92
C ASP A 170 -10.22 3.09 -9.69
N LYS A 171 -11.25 2.73 -8.92
CA LYS A 171 -11.67 3.50 -7.73
C LYS A 171 -10.61 3.51 -6.64
N VAL A 172 -9.96 2.37 -6.37
CA VAL A 172 -8.92 2.25 -5.35
C VAL A 172 -7.63 2.97 -5.78
N LEU A 173 -7.23 2.86 -7.05
CA LEU A 173 -6.01 3.49 -7.57
C LEU A 173 -6.16 4.99 -7.80
N MET A 174 -7.29 5.42 -8.37
CA MET A 174 -7.46 6.77 -8.93
C MET A 174 -8.50 7.59 -8.17
N GLY A 175 -9.29 6.97 -7.30
CA GLY A 175 -10.44 7.58 -6.64
C GLY A 175 -11.73 7.47 -7.45
N VAL A 176 -12.81 8.00 -6.87
CA VAL A 176 -14.15 7.96 -7.46
C VAL A 176 -14.24 8.73 -8.78
N GLU A 177 -15.04 8.19 -9.70
CA GLU A 177 -15.41 8.83 -10.96
C GLU A 177 -16.15 10.15 -10.70
N ARG A 178 -15.74 11.23 -11.37
CA ARG A 178 -16.32 12.56 -11.18
C ARG A 178 -17.41 12.86 -12.21
N ARG A 179 -18.53 12.15 -12.14
CA ARG A 179 -19.67 12.29 -13.07
C ARG A 179 -20.27 13.70 -13.14
N SER A 180 -20.18 14.47 -12.05
CA SER A 180 -20.69 15.84 -11.98
C SER A 180 -19.70 16.90 -12.48
N LEU A 181 -18.46 16.52 -12.82
CA LEU A 181 -17.48 17.46 -13.37
C LEU A 181 -17.85 17.77 -14.81
N VAL A 182 -18.27 19.00 -15.05
CA VAL A 182 -18.49 19.51 -16.41
C VAL A 182 -17.14 19.83 -17.03
N ILE A 183 -16.69 18.99 -17.96
CA ILE A 183 -15.49 19.21 -18.76
C ILE A 183 -15.92 19.75 -20.12
N THR A 184 -15.34 20.87 -20.53
CA THR A 184 -15.60 21.45 -21.85
C THR A 184 -15.06 20.55 -22.97
N GLU A 185 -15.65 20.61 -24.16
CA GLU A 185 -15.15 19.80 -25.30
C GLU A 185 -13.68 20.12 -25.64
N LYS A 186 -13.23 21.36 -25.42
CA LYS A 186 -11.83 21.76 -25.59
C LYS A 186 -10.90 21.07 -24.59
N GLU A 187 -11.30 20.98 -23.33
CA GLU A 187 -10.53 20.28 -22.30
C GLU A 187 -10.51 18.77 -22.58
N LYS A 188 -11.65 18.16 -22.92
CA LYS A 188 -11.70 16.74 -23.30
C LYS A 188 -10.78 16.44 -24.48
N HIS A 189 -10.79 17.30 -25.50
CA HIS A 189 -9.92 17.16 -26.66
C HIS A 189 -8.45 17.23 -26.27
N THR A 190 -8.10 18.16 -25.37
CA THR A 190 -6.73 18.31 -24.87
C THR A 190 -6.28 17.06 -24.11
N THR A 191 -7.10 16.56 -23.18
CA THR A 191 -6.85 15.31 -22.45
C THR A 191 -6.74 14.12 -23.40
N ALA A 192 -7.56 14.05 -24.45
CA ALA A 192 -7.49 12.95 -25.42
C ALA A 192 -6.15 12.89 -26.16
N TYR A 193 -5.63 14.04 -26.62
CA TYR A 193 -4.29 14.09 -27.22
C TYR A 193 -3.19 13.78 -26.21
N HIS A 194 -3.34 14.24 -24.97
CA HIS A 194 -2.39 13.95 -23.90
C HIS A 194 -2.26 12.45 -23.64
N GLU A 195 -3.38 11.76 -23.39
CA GLU A 195 -3.37 10.31 -23.15
C GLU A 195 -2.96 9.52 -24.41
N ALA A 196 -3.36 9.98 -25.60
CA ALA A 196 -2.90 9.38 -26.85
C ALA A 196 -1.37 9.49 -27.01
N GLY A 197 -0.76 10.58 -26.53
CA GLY A 197 0.69 10.75 -26.51
C GLY A 197 1.40 9.69 -25.68
N HIS A 198 0.95 9.48 -24.44
CA HIS A 198 1.48 8.42 -23.58
C HIS A 198 1.31 7.03 -24.22
N ALA A 199 0.10 6.72 -24.68
CA ALA A 199 -0.22 5.42 -25.26
C ALA A 199 0.61 5.13 -26.53
N LEU A 200 0.74 6.10 -27.42
CA LEU A 200 1.48 5.93 -28.67
C LEU A 200 2.98 5.71 -28.41
N VAL A 201 3.57 6.50 -27.51
CA VAL A 201 4.98 6.34 -27.15
C VAL A 201 5.22 4.97 -26.50
N ALA A 202 4.37 4.58 -25.55
CA ALA A 202 4.47 3.28 -24.89
C ALA A 202 4.33 2.11 -25.87
N MET A 203 3.43 2.18 -26.84
CA MET A 203 3.22 1.14 -27.85
C MET A 203 4.36 1.04 -28.88
N LYS A 204 5.09 2.12 -29.13
CA LYS A 204 6.11 2.18 -30.19
C LYS A 204 7.53 1.91 -29.71
N ILE A 205 7.82 2.19 -28.44
CA ILE A 205 9.14 1.92 -27.86
C ILE A 205 9.25 0.44 -27.47
N PRO A 206 10.25 -0.31 -27.95
CA PRO A 206 10.42 -1.73 -27.57
C PRO A 206 10.79 -1.89 -26.09
N GLY A 207 10.29 -2.94 -25.45
CA GLY A 207 10.64 -3.30 -24.08
C GLY A 207 9.96 -2.46 -23.00
N THR A 208 8.88 -1.77 -23.35
CA THR A 208 7.92 -1.14 -22.44
C THR A 208 6.88 -2.14 -21.98
N ASP A 209 6.25 -1.87 -20.84
CA ASP A 209 5.10 -2.66 -20.38
C ASP A 209 3.90 -2.46 -21.31
N PRO A 210 3.10 -3.52 -21.59
CA PRO A 210 1.94 -3.44 -22.45
C PRO A 210 0.88 -2.49 -21.89
N ILE A 211 0.19 -1.78 -22.79
CA ILE A 211 -0.94 -0.93 -22.43
C ILE A 211 -2.13 -1.81 -22.03
N HIS A 212 -2.65 -1.54 -20.84
CA HIS A 212 -3.85 -2.18 -20.31
C HIS A 212 -5.10 -1.36 -20.62
N LYS A 213 -5.03 -0.05 -20.40
CA LYS A 213 -6.21 0.83 -20.46
C LYS A 213 -5.81 2.27 -20.76
N VAL A 214 -6.62 2.93 -21.58
CA VAL A 214 -6.53 4.36 -21.86
C VAL A 214 -7.92 4.96 -21.66
N THR A 215 -8.02 6.00 -20.84
CA THR A 215 -9.31 6.66 -20.58
C THR A 215 -9.13 8.17 -20.39
N ILE A 216 -10.13 8.93 -20.85
CA ILE A 216 -10.24 10.38 -20.62
C ILE A 216 -11.35 10.70 -19.61
N ILE A 217 -11.81 9.69 -18.87
CA ILE A 217 -12.84 9.84 -17.85
C ILE A 217 -12.17 10.35 -16.56
N PRO A 218 -12.61 11.48 -16.00
CA PRO A 218 -11.99 12.07 -14.82
C PRO A 218 -12.22 11.21 -13.58
N ARG A 219 -11.15 10.86 -12.87
CA ARG A 219 -11.17 10.10 -11.62
C ARG A 219 -10.26 10.74 -10.58
N GLY A 220 -10.81 10.98 -9.39
CA GLY A 220 -10.11 11.67 -8.30
C GLY A 220 -9.45 12.97 -8.76
N ARG A 221 -8.12 13.01 -8.78
CA ARG A 221 -7.31 14.17 -9.21
C ARG A 221 -6.90 14.14 -10.69
N ALA A 222 -7.07 13.02 -11.39
CA ALA A 222 -6.69 12.87 -12.79
C ALA A 222 -7.88 13.17 -13.74
N LEU A 223 -7.58 13.79 -14.88
CA LEU A 223 -8.57 14.06 -15.95
C LEU A 223 -8.59 12.97 -17.03
N GLY A 224 -7.52 12.19 -17.14
CA GLY A 224 -7.36 11.01 -17.98
C GLY A 224 -6.23 10.15 -17.41
N VAL A 225 -6.14 8.90 -17.85
CA VAL A 225 -5.06 7.97 -17.48
C VAL A 225 -4.77 7.00 -18.61
N THR A 226 -3.47 6.81 -18.85
CA THR A 226 -2.88 5.71 -19.61
C THR A 226 -2.19 4.74 -18.65
N GLN A 227 -2.73 3.52 -18.54
CA GLN A 227 -2.25 2.50 -17.62
C GLN A 227 -1.51 1.39 -18.39
N GLN A 228 -0.30 1.09 -17.94
CA GLN A 228 0.49 -0.07 -18.36
C GLN A 228 0.36 -1.20 -17.32
N LEU A 229 0.41 -2.45 -17.79
CA LEU A 229 0.42 -3.63 -16.94
C LEU A 229 1.82 -4.26 -16.97
N PRO A 230 2.56 -4.27 -15.86
CA PRO A 230 3.87 -4.92 -15.84
C PRO A 230 3.76 -6.40 -16.17
N GLU A 231 4.60 -6.88 -17.10
CA GLU A 231 4.68 -8.32 -17.39
C GLU A 231 5.34 -9.08 -16.24
N ASP A 232 6.38 -8.45 -15.66
CA ASP A 232 7.16 -8.96 -14.54
C ASP A 232 7.35 -7.88 -13.46
N GLU A 233 7.20 -8.24 -12.18
CA GLU A 233 7.65 -7.39 -11.08
C GLU A 233 9.16 -7.54 -10.90
N ARG A 234 9.91 -6.61 -11.50
CA ARG A 234 11.38 -6.62 -11.42
C ARG A 234 11.86 -5.89 -10.16
N HIS A 235 12.84 -6.49 -9.49
CA HIS A 235 13.53 -5.85 -8.36
C HIS A 235 14.59 -4.82 -8.81
N THR A 236 15.10 -4.97 -10.04
CA THR A 236 16.07 -4.05 -10.64
C THR A 236 15.68 -3.75 -12.08
N TYR A 237 15.88 -2.51 -12.50
CA TYR A 237 15.49 -2.04 -13.82
C TYR A 237 16.74 -1.66 -14.63
N PRO A 238 16.89 -2.16 -15.87
CA PRO A 238 18.00 -1.75 -16.71
C PRO A 238 17.83 -0.29 -17.12
N LYS A 239 18.96 0.40 -17.34
CA LYS A 239 19.00 1.81 -17.76
C LYS A 239 18.11 2.10 -18.98
N SER A 240 18.04 1.19 -19.95
CA SER A 240 17.18 1.30 -21.13
C SER A 240 15.69 1.38 -20.77
N TYR A 241 15.22 0.53 -19.85
CA TYR A 241 13.84 0.54 -19.39
C TYR A 241 13.47 1.87 -18.72
N LEU A 242 14.38 2.42 -17.92
CA LEU A 242 14.18 3.72 -17.28
C LEU A 242 14.11 4.87 -18.30
N TYR A 243 14.96 4.86 -19.33
CA TYR A 243 14.83 5.82 -20.44
C TYR A 243 13.50 5.71 -21.19
N ASN A 244 13.04 4.48 -21.42
CA ASN A 244 11.75 4.26 -22.06
C ASN A 244 10.61 4.87 -21.24
N ASN A 245 10.62 4.67 -19.91
CA ASN A 245 9.62 5.28 -19.02
C ASN A 245 9.72 6.81 -18.98
N LEU A 246 10.93 7.38 -18.98
CA LEU A 246 11.10 8.83 -19.11
C LEU A 246 10.49 9.37 -20.41
N ALA A 247 10.68 8.66 -21.53
CA ALA A 247 10.07 9.03 -22.79
C ALA A 247 8.53 8.96 -22.73
N ILE A 248 7.98 7.91 -22.09
CA ILE A 248 6.53 7.78 -21.90
C ILE A 248 5.99 8.93 -21.07
N PHE A 249 6.60 9.30 -19.93
CA PHE A 249 6.14 10.43 -19.11
C PHE A 249 6.11 11.75 -19.88
N MET A 250 7.01 11.94 -20.84
CA MET A 250 7.02 13.16 -21.67
C MET A 250 6.05 13.07 -22.87
N GLY A 251 5.50 11.90 -23.15
CA GLY A 251 4.63 11.66 -24.31
C GLY A 251 3.39 12.54 -24.35
N GLY A 252 2.69 12.70 -23.21
CA GLY A 252 1.50 13.55 -23.13
C GLY A 252 1.80 15.02 -23.38
N ARG A 253 2.87 15.55 -22.78
CA ARG A 253 3.35 16.92 -23.02
C ARG A 253 3.67 17.18 -24.50
N VAL A 254 4.43 16.28 -25.11
CA VAL A 254 4.87 16.42 -26.51
C VAL A 254 3.67 16.34 -27.46
N ALA A 255 2.68 15.49 -27.17
CA ALA A 255 1.47 15.39 -27.97
C ALA A 255 0.63 16.68 -27.93
N GLU A 256 0.48 17.31 -26.76
CA GLU A 256 -0.16 18.63 -26.66
C GLU A 256 0.57 19.68 -27.50
N GLU A 257 1.89 19.74 -27.39
CA GLU A 257 2.70 20.74 -28.07
C GLU A 257 2.65 20.59 -29.60
N ILE A 258 2.79 19.37 -30.12
CA ILE A 258 2.82 19.11 -31.56
C ILE A 258 1.43 19.23 -32.19
N CYS A 259 0.41 18.64 -31.57
CA CYS A 259 -0.92 18.53 -32.19
C CYS A 259 -1.81 19.74 -31.90
N LEU A 260 -1.64 20.39 -30.74
CA LEU A 260 -2.51 21.49 -30.29
C LEU A 260 -1.77 22.84 -30.25
N GLY A 261 -0.45 22.87 -30.38
CA GLY A 261 0.34 24.10 -30.34
C GLY A 261 0.28 24.82 -28.99
N GLN A 262 -0.05 24.10 -27.92
CA GLN A 262 -0.20 24.66 -26.57
C GLN A 262 0.40 23.71 -25.53
N VAL A 263 0.77 24.28 -24.39
CA VAL A 263 1.33 23.55 -23.25
C VAL A 263 0.43 23.82 -22.05
N THR A 264 -0.16 22.78 -21.48
CA THR A 264 -1.06 22.93 -20.31
C THR A 264 -0.36 22.65 -18.98
N THR A 265 -1.01 22.90 -17.85
CA THR A 265 -0.51 22.47 -16.53
C THR A 265 -0.80 20.99 -16.23
N GLY A 266 -1.48 20.26 -17.12
CA GLY A 266 -1.90 18.87 -16.92
C GLY A 266 -0.74 17.89 -16.74
N ALA A 267 0.39 18.12 -17.43
CA ALA A 267 1.56 17.23 -17.38
C ALA A 267 2.41 17.36 -16.09
N GLY A 268 1.94 18.08 -15.07
CA GLY A 268 2.73 18.37 -13.87
C GLY A 268 3.19 17.11 -13.11
N ASN A 269 2.30 16.16 -12.92
CA ASN A 269 2.60 14.89 -12.25
C ASN A 269 3.57 14.02 -13.09
N ASP A 270 3.45 14.02 -14.41
CA ASP A 270 4.35 13.24 -15.28
C ASP A 270 5.77 13.81 -15.26
N ILE A 271 5.90 15.14 -15.25
CA ILE A 271 7.19 15.82 -15.13
C ILE A 271 7.81 15.59 -13.75
N GLU A 272 7.02 15.62 -12.68
CA GLU A 272 7.48 15.32 -11.31
C GLU A 272 8.03 13.90 -11.23
N ARG A 273 7.26 12.90 -11.71
CA ARG A 273 7.68 11.49 -11.74
C ARG A 273 8.91 11.27 -12.60
N ALA A 274 8.98 11.89 -13.78
CA ALA A 274 10.15 11.82 -14.64
C ALA A 274 11.38 12.41 -13.96
N THR A 275 11.23 13.53 -13.26
CA THR A 275 12.33 14.18 -12.53
C THR A 275 12.83 13.30 -11.39
N GLU A 276 11.92 12.73 -10.59
CA GLU A 276 12.28 11.82 -9.51
C GLU A 276 13.01 10.57 -10.03
N MET A 277 12.51 9.98 -11.13
CA MET A 277 13.13 8.83 -11.78
C MET A 277 14.53 9.17 -12.29
N ALA A 278 14.68 10.31 -12.99
CA ALA A 278 15.98 10.76 -13.49
C ALA A 278 16.98 10.99 -12.35
N ARG A 279 16.54 11.49 -11.18
CA ARG A 279 17.40 11.62 -10.00
C ARG A 279 17.86 10.26 -9.47
N LYS A 280 16.96 9.29 -9.33
CA LYS A 280 17.27 7.92 -8.88
C LYS A 280 18.20 7.16 -9.84
N MET A 281 18.26 7.56 -11.11
CA MET A 281 19.21 6.99 -12.08
C MET A 281 20.65 7.46 -11.87
N VAL A 282 20.85 8.55 -11.12
CA VAL A 282 22.16 9.20 -10.95
C VAL A 282 22.64 9.13 -9.50
N CYS A 283 21.74 9.37 -8.54
CA CYS A 283 22.03 9.52 -7.11
C CYS A 283 21.34 8.47 -6.26
#